data_AF-A0A6J7B4X6-F1
#
_entry.id   AF-A0A6J7B4X6-F1
#
_cell.length_a   1.000
_cell.length_b   1.000
_cell.length_c   1.000
_cell.angle_alpha   90.00
_cell.angle_beta   90.00
_cell.angle_gamma   90.00
#
_symmetry.space_group_name_H-M   'P 1'
#
loop_
_entity.id
_entity.type
_entity.pdbx_description
1 polymer ?
#
loop_
_entity_poly.entity_id
_entity_poly.type
_entity_poly.pdbx_seq_one_letter_code
_entity_poly.pdbx_strand_id
1 'polypeptide(L)'
;MGALPEQAANDLLRHVGERLSVRVQSEQGHTDDLVGILLPTGELETKNGVRTFDPARVVAWRVVKAPRGTGVPMSQRILDIESASSELWAPTDQERTLRWHMRAAGGFTRRANSMTPIAAPWESRAWSGSSLDTDLTEADRFYQAHDLPTIVALPMPLYEDLAAILIAREWRSVLDISVMVRIDRNSVDEISKEHLGQIEISTTPDAAWIDAHGRALGNDGHSVLTSGTPRFLSYVIDDEIVGTARVGFARQWSALGAVRVDPKHRRKGIARALVERAINVAQDQGFPFMLLQVDCDNHAAITLYESLGFTHHHRNIYLSRD
;
A
#
# COMPACT_ATOMS: atom_id res chain seq x y z
N MET A 1 -27.29 -1.17 -34.43
CA MET A 1 -26.58 -0.27 -35.37
C MET A 1 -26.35 1.06 -34.68
N GLY A 2 -25.11 1.30 -34.26
CA GLY A 2 -24.58 2.62 -33.97
C GLY A 2 -23.14 2.55 -34.47
N ALA A 3 -22.88 3.15 -35.63
CA ALA A 3 -21.56 3.17 -36.22
C ALA A 3 -20.62 3.97 -35.29
N LEU A 4 -19.47 3.38 -34.94
CA LEU A 4 -18.39 4.11 -34.29
C LEU A 4 -17.42 4.64 -35.37
N PRO A 5 -16.82 5.83 -35.18
CA PRO A 5 -16.04 6.51 -36.22
C PRO A 5 -14.65 5.91 -36.43
N GLU A 6 -14.11 6.21 -37.60
CA GLU A 6 -12.88 5.75 -38.26
C GLU A 6 -11.56 6.18 -37.57
N GLN A 7 -11.47 6.12 -36.24
CA GLN A 7 -10.26 6.52 -35.47
C GLN A 7 -9.80 5.50 -34.40
N ALA A 8 -10.42 4.32 -34.33
CA ALA A 8 -10.24 3.39 -33.20
C ALA A 8 -8.81 2.81 -33.04
N ALA A 9 -8.00 2.72 -34.11
CA ALA A 9 -6.68 2.07 -34.03
C ALA A 9 -5.56 3.00 -33.54
N ASN A 10 -5.56 4.29 -33.92
CA ASN A 10 -4.44 5.21 -33.65
C ASN A 10 -4.39 5.71 -32.20
N ASP A 11 -5.49 5.66 -31.46
CA ASP A 11 -5.54 6.10 -30.06
C ASP A 11 -5.24 4.96 -29.07
N LEU A 12 -5.35 3.69 -29.51
CA LEU A 12 -5.20 2.52 -28.64
C LEU A 12 -3.83 2.48 -27.95
N LEU A 13 -2.74 2.74 -28.69
CA LEU A 13 -1.37 2.74 -28.17
C LEU A 13 -1.08 3.86 -27.16
N ARG A 14 -1.96 4.87 -27.04
CA ARG A 14 -1.83 5.89 -25.97
C ARG A 14 -2.24 5.36 -24.60
N HIS A 15 -2.89 4.20 -24.56
CA HIS A 15 -3.38 3.54 -23.36
C HIS A 15 -2.52 2.32 -22.97
N VAL A 16 -1.24 2.31 -23.37
CA VAL A 16 -0.27 1.30 -22.92
C VAL A 16 -0.22 1.31 -21.39
N GLY A 17 -0.26 0.11 -20.80
CA GLY A 17 -0.36 -0.11 -19.36
C GLY A 17 -1.79 -0.11 -18.80
N GLU A 18 -2.78 0.35 -19.56
CA GLU A 18 -4.19 0.30 -19.14
C GLU A 18 -4.84 -1.04 -19.50
N ARG A 19 -5.83 -1.45 -18.69
CA ARG A 19 -6.66 -2.61 -19.00
C ARG A 19 -7.71 -2.23 -20.03
N LEU A 20 -7.65 -2.85 -21.20
CA LEU A 20 -8.58 -2.61 -22.30
C LEU A 20 -9.50 -3.81 -22.50
N SER A 21 -10.70 -3.52 -23.01
CA SER A 21 -11.57 -4.48 -23.67
C SER A 21 -11.54 -4.10 -25.15
N VAL A 22 -10.96 -4.94 -25.98
CA VAL A 22 -10.74 -4.70 -27.41
C VAL A 22 -11.54 -5.73 -28.19
N ARG A 23 -12.43 -5.24 -29.05
CA ARG A 23 -13.22 -6.07 -29.96
C ARG A 23 -12.55 -6.12 -31.33
N VAL A 24 -12.18 -7.32 -31.75
CA VAL A 24 -11.44 -7.56 -32.99
C VAL A 24 -12.31 -8.37 -33.94
N GLN A 25 -12.37 -7.97 -35.20
CA GLN A 25 -13.08 -8.73 -36.23
C GLN A 25 -12.12 -9.71 -36.94
N SER A 26 -12.53 -10.96 -37.06
CA SER A 26 -11.85 -11.99 -37.84
C SER A 26 -12.09 -11.82 -39.35
N GLU A 27 -11.30 -12.51 -40.18
CA GLU A 27 -11.46 -12.50 -41.65
C GLU A 27 -12.82 -13.00 -42.13
N GLN A 28 -13.45 -13.86 -41.35
CA GLN A 28 -14.76 -14.44 -41.65
C GLN A 28 -15.91 -13.57 -41.10
N GLY A 29 -15.60 -12.37 -40.59
CA GLY A 29 -16.59 -11.39 -40.11
C GLY A 29 -17.06 -11.58 -38.67
N HIS A 30 -16.66 -12.66 -37.99
CA HIS A 30 -16.95 -12.88 -36.56
C HIS A 30 -16.16 -11.92 -35.69
N THR A 31 -16.72 -11.50 -34.56
CA THR A 31 -16.04 -10.61 -33.60
C THR A 31 -15.68 -11.34 -32.32
N ASP A 32 -14.45 -11.15 -31.87
CA ASP A 32 -13.94 -11.64 -30.58
C ASP A 32 -13.61 -10.48 -29.65
N ASP A 33 -13.91 -10.64 -28.36
CA ASP A 33 -13.57 -9.68 -27.32
C ASP A 33 -12.33 -10.15 -26.54
N LEU A 34 -11.24 -9.39 -26.65
CA LEU A 34 -10.03 -9.57 -25.88
C LEU A 34 -10.03 -8.60 -24.69
N VAL A 35 -9.74 -9.12 -23.49
CA VAL A 35 -9.65 -8.29 -22.28
C VAL A 35 -8.31 -8.54 -21.60
N GLY A 36 -7.50 -7.49 -21.49
CA GLY A 36 -6.13 -7.59 -21.02
C GLY A 36 -5.48 -6.23 -20.79
N ILE A 37 -4.24 -6.23 -20.30
CA ILE A 37 -3.42 -5.02 -20.20
C ILE A 37 -2.75 -4.79 -21.55
N LEU A 38 -2.81 -3.57 -22.09
CA LEU A 38 -2.15 -3.24 -23.35
C LEU A 38 -0.63 -3.10 -23.12
N LEU A 39 0.14 -3.95 -23.77
CA LEU A 39 1.61 -3.92 -23.71
C LEU A 39 2.17 -2.88 -24.70
N PRO A 40 3.41 -2.38 -24.48
CA PRO A 40 4.08 -1.49 -25.43
C PRO A 40 4.25 -2.08 -26.84
N THR A 41 4.21 -3.42 -26.95
CA THR A 41 4.26 -4.16 -28.22
C THR A 41 2.96 -4.06 -29.02
N GLY A 42 1.89 -3.50 -28.46
CA GLY A 42 0.55 -3.47 -29.06
C GLY A 42 -0.29 -4.73 -28.79
N GLU A 43 0.24 -5.67 -28.01
CA GLU A 43 -0.43 -6.92 -27.63
C GLU A 43 -1.24 -6.74 -26.34
N LEU A 44 -2.19 -7.64 -26.08
CA LEU A 44 -2.92 -7.69 -24.81
C LEU A 44 -2.43 -8.84 -23.94
N GLU A 45 -1.96 -8.53 -22.74
CA GLU A 45 -1.75 -9.54 -21.70
C GLU A 45 -3.09 -9.91 -21.07
N THR A 46 -3.60 -11.10 -21.42
CA THR A 46 -4.87 -11.62 -20.90
C THR A 46 -4.64 -12.63 -19.78
N LYS A 47 -5.72 -13.05 -19.10
CA LYS A 47 -5.67 -14.12 -18.10
C LYS A 47 -5.16 -15.47 -18.64
N ASN A 48 -5.18 -15.65 -19.97
CA ASN A 48 -4.78 -16.87 -20.66
C ASN A 48 -3.48 -16.66 -21.45
N GLY A 49 -2.64 -15.72 -20.99
CA GLY A 49 -1.39 -15.33 -21.65
C GLY A 49 -1.56 -14.16 -22.63
N VAL A 50 -0.45 -13.78 -23.25
CA VAL A 50 -0.39 -12.70 -24.24
C VAL A 50 -1.19 -13.08 -25.49
N ARG A 51 -1.97 -12.13 -25.98
CA ARG A 51 -2.78 -12.25 -27.20
C ARG A 51 -2.40 -11.13 -28.16
N THR A 52 -1.99 -11.52 -29.34
CA THR A 52 -1.81 -10.66 -30.50
C THR A 52 -3.14 -10.44 -31.20
N PHE A 53 -3.35 -9.25 -31.73
CA PHE A 53 -4.46 -8.94 -32.64
C PHE A 53 -3.99 -7.92 -33.67
N ASP A 54 -4.69 -7.87 -34.81
CA ASP A 54 -4.44 -6.87 -35.84
C ASP A 54 -5.14 -5.55 -35.47
N PRO A 55 -4.40 -4.45 -35.22
CA PRO A 55 -4.97 -3.16 -34.88
C PRO A 55 -5.93 -2.62 -35.96
N ALA A 56 -5.73 -2.97 -37.23
CA ALA A 56 -6.60 -2.55 -38.34
C ALA A 56 -7.98 -3.23 -38.28
N ARG A 57 -8.11 -4.31 -37.51
CA ARG A 57 -9.36 -5.07 -37.33
C ARG A 57 -10.05 -4.78 -36.01
N VAL A 58 -9.56 -3.80 -35.25
CA VAL A 58 -10.23 -3.34 -34.02
C VAL A 58 -11.46 -2.52 -34.41
N VAL A 59 -12.64 -3.06 -34.13
CA VAL A 59 -13.92 -2.41 -34.46
C VAL A 59 -14.48 -1.60 -33.29
N ALA A 60 -14.03 -1.89 -32.07
CA ALA A 60 -14.32 -1.11 -30.88
C ALA A 60 -13.32 -1.43 -29.78
N TRP A 61 -13.07 -0.46 -28.90
CA TRP A 61 -12.36 -0.71 -27.65
C TRP A 61 -12.83 0.26 -26.57
N ARG A 62 -12.52 -0.07 -25.32
CA ARG A 62 -12.67 0.85 -24.18
C ARG A 62 -11.64 0.56 -23.11
N VAL A 63 -11.23 1.59 -22.40
CA VAL A 63 -10.56 1.43 -21.10
C VAL A 63 -11.56 0.78 -20.14
N VAL A 64 -11.19 -0.37 -19.59
CA VAL A 64 -11.96 -1.04 -18.56
C VAL A 64 -11.70 -0.31 -17.25
N LYS A 65 -12.54 0.69 -16.98
CA LYS A 65 -12.60 1.29 -15.65
C LYS A 65 -13.02 0.21 -14.67
N ALA A 66 -12.21 0.03 -13.62
CA ALA A 66 -12.48 -0.96 -12.59
C ALA A 66 -13.90 -0.84 -12.04
N PRO A 67 -14.66 -1.94 -11.93
CA PRO A 67 -15.73 -2.00 -10.94
C PRO A 67 -15.09 -1.78 -9.56
N ARG A 68 -15.71 -0.94 -8.72
CA ARG A 68 -15.36 -0.82 -7.30
C ARG A 68 -15.74 -2.14 -6.61
N GLY A 69 -14.86 -3.14 -6.70
CA GLY A 69 -15.04 -4.48 -6.12
C GLY A 69 -14.89 -5.61 -7.14
N THR A 70 -14.14 -6.64 -6.73
CA THR A 70 -13.91 -7.99 -7.32
C THR A 70 -13.34 -8.12 -8.74
N GLY A 71 -13.17 -7.05 -9.53
CA GLY A 71 -12.63 -7.12 -10.90
C GLY A 71 -11.21 -6.57 -11.13
N VAL A 72 -10.58 -5.95 -10.13
CA VAL A 72 -9.24 -5.34 -10.26
C VAL A 72 -8.15 -6.42 -10.15
N PRO A 73 -7.19 -6.48 -11.09
CA PRO A 73 -6.02 -7.34 -10.97
C PRO A 73 -5.34 -7.14 -9.61
N MET A 74 -4.87 -8.23 -8.99
CA MET A 74 -4.23 -8.17 -7.68
C MET A 74 -3.03 -7.20 -7.67
N SER A 75 -2.27 -7.14 -8.76
CA SER A 75 -1.15 -6.22 -8.98
C SER A 75 -1.55 -4.75 -8.78
N GLN A 76 -2.63 -4.31 -9.43
CA GLN A 76 -3.09 -2.93 -9.31
C GLN A 76 -3.58 -2.62 -7.89
N ARG A 77 -4.24 -3.58 -7.22
CA ARG A 77 -4.66 -3.39 -5.82
C ARG A 77 -3.47 -3.24 -4.88
N ILE A 78 -2.40 -4.00 -5.09
CA ILE A 78 -1.14 -3.84 -4.34
C ILE A 78 -0.60 -2.42 -4.55
N LEU A 79 -0.45 -1.97 -5.80
CA LEU A 79 0.06 -0.63 -6.10
C LEU A 79 -0.80 0.49 -5.50
N ASP A 80 -2.12 0.35 -5.53
CA ASP A 80 -3.05 1.33 -4.94
C ASP A 80 -2.90 1.41 -3.41
N ILE A 81 -2.77 0.26 -2.74
CA ILE A 81 -2.57 0.16 -1.28
C ILE A 81 -1.21 0.74 -0.89
N GLU A 82 -0.15 0.44 -1.63
CA GLU A 82 1.20 0.93 -1.34
C GLU A 82 1.35 2.44 -1.59
N SER A 83 0.64 2.96 -2.59
CA SER A 83 0.51 4.41 -2.82
C SER A 83 -0.22 5.09 -1.65
N ALA A 84 -1.34 4.52 -1.21
CA ALA A 84 -2.06 5.04 -0.04
C ALA A 84 -1.21 4.95 1.24
N SER A 85 -0.52 3.83 1.47
CA SER A 85 0.38 3.64 2.61
C SER A 85 1.49 4.69 2.66
N SER A 86 2.03 5.05 1.49
CA SER A 86 3.06 6.09 1.36
C SER A 86 2.53 7.49 1.71
N GLU A 87 1.28 7.81 1.38
CA GLU A 87 0.66 9.10 1.76
C GLU A 87 0.26 9.13 3.25
N LEU A 88 -0.11 7.97 3.81
CA LEU A 88 -0.51 7.79 5.21
C LEU A 88 0.67 7.85 6.18
N TRP A 89 1.88 7.62 5.68
CA TRP A 89 3.16 7.71 6.39
C TRP A 89 4.16 8.48 5.52
N ALA A 90 3.83 9.73 5.20
CA ALA A 90 4.54 10.53 4.22
C ALA A 90 5.97 10.84 4.69
N PRO A 91 6.97 10.71 3.80
CA PRO A 91 8.33 11.12 4.12
C PRO A 91 8.47 12.64 4.15
N THR A 92 9.52 13.15 4.78
CA THR A 92 9.86 14.58 4.77
C THR A 92 10.71 14.96 3.56
N ASP A 93 11.47 14.01 3.01
CA ASP A 93 12.16 14.15 1.73
C ASP A 93 11.94 12.91 0.83
N GLN A 94 11.90 13.12 -0.48
CA GLN A 94 11.68 12.06 -1.45
C GLN A 94 12.24 12.39 -2.82
N GLU A 95 12.71 11.36 -3.50
CA GLU A 95 13.11 11.43 -4.89
C GLU A 95 12.39 10.35 -5.70
N ARG A 96 11.99 10.68 -6.93
CA ARG A 96 11.36 9.75 -7.85
C ARG A 96 12.16 9.65 -9.13
N THR A 97 12.54 8.43 -9.48
CA THR A 97 13.07 8.10 -10.80
C THR A 97 11.96 7.49 -11.65
N LEU A 98 12.29 7.02 -12.86
CA LEU A 98 11.34 6.28 -13.68
C LEU A 98 10.93 4.93 -13.03
N ARG A 99 11.77 4.37 -12.15
CA ARG A 99 11.58 3.03 -11.58
C ARG A 99 11.35 3.01 -10.08
N TRP A 100 11.81 4.04 -9.37
CA TRP A 100 11.92 4.01 -7.92
C TRP A 100 11.33 5.25 -7.28
N HIS A 101 10.72 5.04 -6.12
CA HIS A 101 10.39 6.10 -5.17
C HIS A 101 11.25 5.92 -3.92
N MET A 102 12.21 6.83 -3.74
CA MET A 102 13.09 6.91 -2.58
C MET A 102 12.48 7.88 -1.56
N ARG A 103 12.54 7.52 -0.28
CA ARG A 103 11.80 8.20 0.79
C ARG A 103 12.68 8.28 2.02
N ALA A 104 12.83 9.46 2.61
CA ALA A 104 13.59 9.70 3.84
C ALA A 104 12.78 10.55 4.83
N ALA A 105 12.87 10.18 6.10
CA ALA A 105 12.28 10.88 7.23
C ALA A 105 12.91 10.41 8.55
N GLY A 106 14.20 10.70 8.72
CA GLY A 106 14.93 10.56 9.98
C GLY A 106 14.90 9.16 10.61
N GLY A 107 14.65 8.11 9.83
CA GLY A 107 14.61 6.73 10.31
C GLY A 107 13.38 6.35 11.17
N PHE A 108 12.39 7.24 11.31
CA PHE A 108 11.26 7.01 12.22
C PHE A 108 10.48 5.73 11.90
N THR A 109 10.16 5.46 10.63
CA THR A 109 9.57 4.17 10.19
C THR A 109 10.20 3.70 8.89
N ARG A 110 10.31 2.38 8.68
CA ARG A 110 10.78 1.82 7.40
C ARG A 110 9.87 2.22 6.21
N ARG A 111 8.56 2.37 6.43
CA ARG A 111 7.61 2.86 5.41
C ARG A 111 8.02 4.21 4.82
N ALA A 112 8.49 5.14 5.65
CA ALA A 112 8.92 6.48 5.21
C ALA A 112 10.43 6.59 4.93
N ASN A 113 11.19 5.49 5.09
CA ASN A 113 12.66 5.47 5.05
C ASN A 113 13.18 4.25 4.24
N SER A 114 12.58 4.00 3.07
CA SER A 114 12.97 2.90 2.17
C SER A 114 12.54 3.20 0.74
N MET A 115 13.30 2.66 -0.22
CA MET A 115 12.99 2.77 -1.63
C MET A 115 11.99 1.68 -2.01
N THR A 116 11.00 2.04 -2.82
CA THR A 116 10.01 1.10 -3.34
C THR A 116 9.98 1.18 -4.86
N PRO A 117 9.85 0.04 -5.57
CA PRO A 117 9.66 0.07 -7.01
C PRO A 117 8.29 0.69 -7.34
N ILE A 118 8.26 1.53 -8.37
CA ILE A 118 7.06 2.19 -8.91
C ILE A 118 6.87 1.93 -10.41
N ALA A 119 7.88 1.40 -11.10
CA ALA A 119 7.71 0.87 -12.44
C ALA A 119 6.89 -0.41 -12.40
N ALA A 120 6.12 -0.65 -13.46
CA ALA A 120 5.33 -1.86 -13.55
C ALA A 120 6.24 -3.11 -13.57
N PRO A 121 5.93 -4.14 -12.78
CA PRO A 121 6.79 -5.32 -12.63
C PRO A 121 6.95 -6.12 -13.93
N TRP A 122 5.95 -6.08 -14.81
CA TRP A 122 5.99 -6.75 -16.12
C TRP A 122 6.89 -6.04 -17.13
N GLU A 123 7.40 -4.85 -16.82
CA GLU A 123 8.53 -4.25 -17.52
C GLU A 123 9.83 -4.91 -17.06
N SER A 124 9.92 -6.25 -17.11
CA SER A 124 10.98 -7.08 -16.51
C SER A 124 12.42 -6.75 -16.94
N ARG A 125 12.59 -5.91 -17.96
CA ARG A 125 13.89 -5.32 -18.36
C ARG A 125 14.34 -4.13 -17.51
N ALA A 126 13.44 -3.55 -16.72
CA ALA A 126 13.66 -2.36 -15.89
C ALA A 126 14.83 -2.55 -14.91
N TRP A 127 15.01 -3.75 -14.37
CA TRP A 127 16.04 -4.07 -13.37
C TRP A 127 17.06 -5.09 -13.86
N SER A 128 17.47 -5.02 -15.13
CA SER A 128 18.48 -5.92 -15.70
C SER A 128 19.90 -5.35 -15.59
N GLY A 129 20.84 -6.16 -15.09
CA GLY A 129 22.28 -5.88 -15.12
C GLY A 129 22.64 -4.49 -14.58
N SER A 130 23.19 -3.65 -15.47
CA SER A 130 23.70 -2.32 -15.15
C SER A 130 22.64 -1.29 -14.73
N SER A 131 21.36 -1.48 -15.08
CA SER A 131 20.31 -0.53 -14.67
C SER A 131 20.06 -0.59 -13.17
N LEU A 132 20.01 -1.80 -12.60
CA LEU A 132 19.85 -1.99 -11.16
C LEU A 132 21.08 -1.49 -10.38
N ASP A 133 22.29 -1.69 -10.91
CA ASP A 133 23.51 -1.18 -10.26
C ASP A 133 23.54 0.35 -10.21
N THR A 134 23.07 1.00 -11.29
CA THR A 134 22.90 2.45 -11.34
C THR A 134 21.86 2.91 -10.33
N ASP A 135 20.69 2.26 -10.30
CA ASP A 135 19.61 2.57 -9.36
C ASP A 135 20.06 2.46 -7.90
N LEU A 136 20.81 1.40 -7.55
CA LEU A 136 21.32 1.19 -6.20
C LEU A 136 22.41 2.21 -5.83
N THR A 137 23.24 2.63 -6.79
CA THR A 137 24.24 3.69 -6.56
C THR A 137 23.57 5.05 -6.31
N GLU A 138 22.50 5.37 -7.04
CA GLU A 138 21.69 6.57 -6.79
C GLU A 138 21.00 6.50 -5.43
N ALA A 139 20.43 5.35 -5.08
CA ALA A 139 19.82 5.13 -3.78
C ALA A 139 20.82 5.29 -2.63
N ASP A 140 22.03 4.73 -2.74
CA ASP A 140 23.07 4.91 -1.72
C ASP A 140 23.41 6.39 -1.52
N ARG A 141 23.52 7.16 -2.61
CA ARG A 141 23.79 8.60 -2.52
C ARG A 141 22.66 9.32 -1.78
N PHE A 142 21.41 9.01 -2.12
CA PHE A 142 20.23 9.59 -1.49
C PHE A 142 20.20 9.26 0.01
N TYR A 143 20.33 7.99 0.39
CA TYR A 143 20.25 7.58 1.79
C TYR A 143 21.47 8.01 2.61
N GLN A 144 22.67 8.03 2.03
CA GLN A 144 23.86 8.58 2.69
C GLN A 144 23.71 10.07 3.01
N ALA A 145 23.11 10.86 2.11
CA ALA A 145 22.84 12.28 2.35
C ALA A 145 21.83 12.53 3.50
N HIS A 146 21.08 11.49 3.89
CA HIS A 146 20.11 11.52 4.99
C HIS A 146 20.57 10.77 6.25
N ASP A 147 21.82 10.30 6.30
CA ASP A 147 22.34 9.45 7.39
C ASP A 147 21.50 8.17 7.60
N LEU A 148 21.01 7.58 6.51
CA LEU A 148 20.18 6.38 6.49
C LEU A 148 20.86 5.24 5.72
N PRO A 149 20.57 3.97 6.08
CA PRO A 149 20.96 2.83 5.26
C PRO A 149 20.03 2.69 4.05
N THR A 150 20.56 2.18 2.93
CA THR A 150 19.74 1.80 1.77
C THR A 150 18.91 0.57 2.08
N ILE A 151 17.60 0.70 1.93
CA ILE A 151 16.63 -0.38 2.18
C ILE A 151 15.62 -0.41 1.05
N VAL A 152 15.39 -1.61 0.50
CA VAL A 152 14.41 -1.86 -0.55
C VAL A 152 13.17 -2.50 0.06
N ALA A 153 12.03 -1.81 -0.03
CA ALA A 153 10.72 -2.36 0.32
C ALA A 153 10.08 -2.98 -0.93
N LEU A 154 9.77 -4.27 -0.89
CA LEU A 154 9.22 -5.02 -2.00
C LEU A 154 7.83 -5.60 -1.68
N PRO A 155 6.78 -5.10 -2.33
CA PRO A 155 5.46 -5.72 -2.31
C PRO A 155 5.46 -7.09 -3.01
N MET A 156 5.18 -8.15 -2.25
CA MET A 156 5.15 -9.54 -2.71
C MET A 156 3.70 -9.97 -2.98
N PRO A 157 3.41 -10.73 -4.05
CA PRO A 157 4.37 -11.39 -4.95
C PRO A 157 4.82 -10.50 -6.13
N LEU A 158 4.48 -9.22 -6.12
CA LEU A 158 4.60 -8.36 -7.31
C LEU A 158 6.04 -8.20 -7.79
N TYR A 159 7.01 -8.22 -6.88
CA TYR A 159 8.43 -8.04 -7.15
C TYR A 159 9.28 -9.25 -6.73
N GLU A 160 8.76 -10.46 -6.91
CA GLU A 160 9.46 -11.72 -6.58
C GLU A 160 10.80 -11.87 -7.32
N ASP A 161 10.83 -11.59 -8.62
CA ASP A 161 12.07 -11.69 -9.41
C ASP A 161 13.14 -10.70 -8.92
N LEU A 162 12.72 -9.47 -8.58
CA LEU A 162 13.63 -8.45 -8.05
C LEU A 162 14.13 -8.83 -6.65
N ALA A 163 13.26 -9.40 -5.80
CA ALA A 163 13.66 -9.95 -4.51
C ALA A 163 14.71 -11.05 -4.69
N ALA A 164 14.49 -11.98 -5.62
CA ALA A 164 15.43 -13.06 -5.91
C ALA A 164 16.79 -12.53 -6.38
N ILE A 165 16.81 -11.52 -7.26
CA ILE A 165 18.05 -10.86 -7.72
C ILE A 165 18.80 -10.21 -6.55
N LEU A 166 18.10 -9.48 -5.68
CA LEU A 166 18.74 -8.82 -4.52
C LEU A 166 19.26 -9.84 -3.51
N ILE A 167 18.51 -10.91 -3.23
CA ILE A 167 18.93 -11.99 -2.34
C ILE A 167 20.17 -12.73 -2.90
N ALA A 168 20.21 -12.97 -4.21
CA ALA A 168 21.40 -13.54 -4.87
C ALA A 168 22.63 -12.61 -4.79
N ARG A 169 22.41 -11.31 -4.53
CA ARG A 169 23.43 -10.30 -4.26
C ARG A 169 23.64 -10.05 -2.76
N GLU A 170 23.33 -11.04 -1.93
CA GLU A 170 23.53 -11.04 -0.47
C GLU A 170 22.70 -10.02 0.33
N TRP A 171 21.67 -9.42 -0.29
CA TRP A 171 20.70 -8.64 0.48
C TRP A 171 19.88 -9.57 1.38
N ARG A 172 19.62 -9.14 2.61
CA ARG A 172 18.91 -9.94 3.61
C ARG A 172 17.61 -9.27 4.00
N SER A 173 16.60 -10.09 4.26
CA SER A 173 15.35 -9.59 4.84
C SER A 173 15.62 -9.13 6.27
N VAL A 174 15.37 -7.84 6.52
CA VAL A 174 15.47 -7.23 7.85
C VAL A 174 14.10 -7.00 8.49
N LEU A 175 13.03 -7.13 7.71
CA LEU A 175 11.66 -7.00 8.19
C LEU A 175 10.70 -7.65 7.20
N ASP A 176 9.72 -8.37 7.73
CA ASP A 176 8.65 -8.99 6.96
C ASP A 176 7.30 -8.51 7.48
N ILE A 177 6.58 -7.78 6.63
CA ILE A 177 5.33 -7.14 7.00
C ILE A 177 4.19 -7.81 6.27
N SER A 178 3.18 -8.22 7.01
CA SER A 178 1.87 -8.47 6.44
C SER A 178 1.08 -7.17 6.30
N VAL A 179 0.65 -6.89 5.08
CA VAL A 179 -0.36 -5.86 4.81
C VAL A 179 -1.72 -6.52 4.93
N MET A 180 -2.48 -6.13 5.95
CA MET A 180 -3.84 -6.62 6.17
C MET A 180 -4.84 -5.53 5.82
N VAL A 181 -5.99 -5.91 5.29
CA VAL A 181 -7.06 -4.99 4.91
C VAL A 181 -8.39 -5.41 5.52
N ARG A 182 -9.19 -4.41 5.89
CA ARG A 182 -10.61 -4.57 6.21
C ARG A 182 -11.40 -3.86 5.12
N ILE A 183 -12.14 -4.65 4.34
CA ILE A 183 -13.02 -4.16 3.26
C ILE A 183 -14.49 -4.15 3.65
N ASP A 184 -14.82 -4.74 4.80
CA ASP A 184 -16.13 -4.66 5.40
C ASP A 184 -16.40 -3.22 5.84
N ARG A 185 -17.55 -2.71 5.41
CA ARG A 185 -17.98 -1.31 5.58
C ARG A 185 -18.85 -1.10 6.80
N ASN A 186 -19.15 -2.18 7.52
CA ASN A 186 -19.96 -2.10 8.72
C ASN A 186 -19.13 -1.56 9.90
N SER A 187 -19.78 -0.75 10.74
CA SER A 187 -19.27 -0.40 12.07
C SER A 187 -19.10 -1.66 12.90
N VAL A 188 -18.25 -1.56 13.92
CA VAL A 188 -18.15 -2.57 14.96
C VAL A 188 -18.85 -2.04 16.21
N ASP A 189 -19.97 -2.65 16.57
CA ASP A 189 -20.81 -2.22 17.69
C ASP A 189 -20.54 -3.04 18.98
N GLU A 190 -19.32 -3.57 19.13
CA GLU A 190 -18.93 -4.47 20.23
C GLU A 190 -18.19 -3.78 21.39
N ILE A 191 -17.88 -2.49 21.26
CA ILE A 191 -17.16 -1.74 22.30
C ILE A 191 -18.08 -1.54 23.51
N SER A 192 -17.68 -2.02 24.68
CA SER A 192 -18.43 -1.78 25.91
C SER A 192 -18.49 -0.28 26.24
N LYS A 193 -19.58 0.18 26.88
CA LYS A 193 -19.71 1.59 27.32
C LYS A 193 -18.55 2.03 28.23
N GLU A 194 -18.06 1.10 29.05
CA GLU A 194 -16.88 1.33 29.90
C GLU A 194 -15.65 1.64 29.07
N HIS A 195 -15.29 0.76 28.12
CA HIS A 195 -14.13 0.99 27.25
C HIS A 195 -14.28 2.24 26.40
N LEU A 196 -15.48 2.49 25.87
CA LEU A 196 -15.74 3.67 25.05
C LEU A 196 -15.56 4.97 25.85
N GLY A 197 -15.97 4.98 27.12
CA GLY A 197 -15.81 6.13 28.02
C GLY A 197 -14.35 6.43 28.39
N GLN A 198 -13.43 5.50 28.15
CA GLN A 198 -11.99 5.67 28.39
C GLN A 198 -11.21 6.07 27.12
N ILE A 199 -11.86 6.17 25.97
CA ILE A 199 -11.18 6.51 24.70
C ILE A 199 -11.42 7.96 24.33
N GLU A 200 -10.34 8.73 24.31
CA GLU A 200 -10.32 10.10 23.82
C GLU A 200 -9.75 10.16 22.40
N ILE A 201 -10.17 11.16 21.63
CA ILE A 201 -9.75 11.36 20.24
C ILE A 201 -9.26 12.79 20.04
N SER A 202 -8.04 12.93 19.52
CA SER A 202 -7.44 14.21 19.15
C SER A 202 -7.04 14.23 17.67
N THR A 203 -6.90 15.44 17.11
CA THR A 203 -6.30 15.67 15.78
C THR A 203 -4.79 15.86 15.84
N THR A 204 -4.20 16.04 17.02
CA THR A 204 -2.77 16.19 17.25
C THR A 204 -2.29 15.24 18.35
N PRO A 205 -1.07 14.70 18.26
CA PRO A 205 -0.47 13.92 19.34
C PRO A 205 0.20 14.89 20.31
N ASP A 206 -0.35 15.03 21.52
CA ASP A 206 0.31 15.81 22.58
C ASP A 206 1.52 15.06 23.17
N ALA A 207 2.22 15.69 24.11
CA ALA A 207 3.40 15.10 24.72
C ALA A 207 3.09 13.79 25.47
N ALA A 208 1.93 13.69 26.12
CA ALA A 208 1.52 12.49 26.85
C ALA A 208 1.24 11.32 25.89
N TRP A 209 0.60 11.58 24.75
CA TRP A 209 0.36 10.57 23.72
C TRP A 209 1.68 10.08 23.11
N ILE A 210 2.61 10.99 22.84
CA ILE A 210 3.95 10.66 22.30
C ILE A 210 4.73 9.79 23.28
N ASP A 211 4.69 10.12 24.57
CA ASP A 211 5.33 9.32 25.62
C ASP A 211 4.71 7.91 25.71
N ALA A 212 3.38 7.83 25.77
CA ALA A 212 2.65 6.56 25.82
C ALA A 212 2.86 5.68 24.57
N HIS A 213 3.01 6.30 23.39
CA HIS A 213 3.38 5.62 22.15
C HIS A 213 4.75 4.94 22.26
N GLY A 214 5.66 5.48 23.08
CA GLY A 214 6.89 4.83 23.51
C GLY A 214 7.91 4.57 22.39
N ARG A 215 7.83 5.34 21.30
CA ARG A 215 8.79 5.30 20.19
C ARG A 215 9.44 6.67 20.06
N ALA A 216 10.77 6.71 20.05
CA ALA A 216 11.51 7.94 19.78
C ALA A 216 11.16 8.46 18.37
N LEU A 217 10.74 9.73 18.29
CA LEU A 217 10.32 10.34 17.03
C LEU A 217 11.52 10.81 16.18
N GLY A 218 12.65 11.15 16.80
CA GLY A 218 13.73 11.82 16.09
C GLY A 218 13.28 13.16 15.48
N ASN A 219 14.02 13.66 14.50
CA ASN A 219 13.76 14.99 13.92
C ASN A 219 12.49 15.00 13.05
N ASP A 220 12.21 13.92 12.33
CA ASP A 220 11.13 13.86 11.34
C ASP A 220 9.90 13.07 11.79
N GLY A 221 9.97 12.35 12.91
CA GLY A 221 8.91 11.42 13.30
C GLY A 221 7.58 12.11 13.60
N HIS A 222 7.59 13.35 14.09
CA HIS A 222 6.35 14.11 14.26
C HIS A 222 5.66 14.41 12.92
N SER A 223 6.42 14.82 11.90
CA SER A 223 5.90 15.07 10.54
C SER A 223 5.31 13.79 9.93
N VAL A 224 6.02 12.67 10.05
CA VAL A 224 5.54 11.37 9.57
C VAL A 224 4.31 10.90 10.36
N LEU A 225 4.30 11.09 11.68
CA LEU A 225 3.20 10.67 12.54
C LEU A 225 1.93 11.49 12.27
N THR A 226 2.05 12.75 11.83
CA THR A 226 0.91 13.64 11.54
C THR A 226 0.46 13.62 10.07
N SER A 227 1.12 12.85 9.18
CA SER A 227 0.72 12.74 7.78
C SER A 227 -0.65 12.06 7.59
N GLY A 228 -1.36 12.34 6.50
CA GLY A 228 -2.68 11.74 6.26
C GLY A 228 -3.77 12.19 7.25
N THR A 229 -3.67 13.42 7.75
CA THR A 229 -4.71 14.09 8.59
C THR A 229 -5.30 13.21 9.70
N PRO A 230 -4.47 12.58 10.54
CA PRO A 230 -4.90 11.46 11.36
C PRO A 230 -5.82 11.87 12.52
N ARG A 231 -6.40 10.86 13.15
CA ARG A 231 -6.90 10.92 14.52
C ARG A 231 -6.01 10.08 15.42
N PHE A 232 -5.71 10.63 16.59
CA PHE A 232 -4.96 10.00 17.66
C PHE A 232 -5.95 9.56 18.73
N LEU A 233 -5.97 8.27 19.01
CA LEU A 233 -6.81 7.68 20.05
C LEU A 233 -5.94 7.44 21.28
N SER A 234 -6.45 7.85 22.43
CA SER A 234 -5.86 7.65 23.75
C SER A 234 -6.80 6.79 24.58
N TYR A 235 -6.32 5.70 25.16
CA TYR A 235 -7.04 5.00 26.22
C TYR A 235 -6.52 5.49 27.57
N VAL A 236 -7.38 6.17 28.33
CA VAL A 236 -7.02 6.84 29.58
C VAL A 236 -7.49 6.01 30.77
N ILE A 237 -6.68 5.91 31.82
CA ILE A 237 -7.06 5.37 33.13
C ILE A 237 -6.42 6.28 34.17
N ASP A 238 -7.20 6.79 35.12
CA ASP A 238 -6.71 7.65 36.21
C ASP A 238 -5.84 8.81 35.70
N ASP A 239 -6.30 9.50 34.64
CA ASP A 239 -5.62 10.60 33.94
C ASP A 239 -4.29 10.23 33.23
N GLU A 240 -3.95 8.94 33.14
CA GLU A 240 -2.78 8.44 32.42
C GLU A 240 -3.16 7.75 31.10
N ILE A 241 -2.43 8.05 30.01
CA ILE A 241 -2.60 7.35 28.73
C ILE A 241 -1.90 5.99 28.81
N VAL A 242 -2.69 4.92 28.93
CA VAL A 242 -2.21 3.53 29.02
C VAL A 242 -2.26 2.78 27.69
N GLY A 243 -2.87 3.39 26.66
CA GLY A 243 -2.90 2.83 25.32
C GLY A 243 -3.06 3.89 24.25
N THR A 244 -2.47 3.64 23.08
CA THR A 244 -2.49 4.55 21.94
C THR A 244 -2.95 3.82 20.68
N ALA A 245 -3.61 4.52 19.78
CA ALA A 245 -3.74 4.14 18.38
C ALA A 245 -3.80 5.39 17.48
N ARG A 246 -3.53 5.20 16.21
CA ARG A 246 -3.63 6.23 15.18
C ARG A 246 -4.43 5.70 14.01
N VAL A 247 -5.32 6.52 13.47
CA VAL A 247 -5.97 6.29 12.18
C VAL A 247 -5.68 7.46 11.24
N GLY A 248 -4.94 7.21 10.16
CA GLY A 248 -4.71 8.17 9.09
C GLY A 248 -5.67 7.97 7.92
N PHE A 249 -5.79 8.97 7.05
CA PHE A 249 -6.71 9.01 5.92
C PHE A 249 -6.02 9.50 4.65
N ALA A 250 -6.13 8.73 3.56
CA ALA A 250 -5.63 9.11 2.25
C ALA A 250 -6.40 8.37 1.16
N ARG A 251 -6.73 9.06 0.07
CA ARG A 251 -7.49 8.49 -1.06
C ARG A 251 -8.82 7.90 -0.57
N GLN A 252 -9.00 6.59 -0.73
CA GLN A 252 -10.17 5.82 -0.28
C GLN A 252 -9.82 4.87 0.88
N TRP A 253 -8.64 5.03 1.48
CA TRP A 253 -8.09 4.19 2.52
C TRP A 253 -7.92 4.96 3.82
N SER A 254 -8.20 4.28 4.93
CA SER A 254 -7.69 4.64 6.24
C SER A 254 -6.55 3.69 6.62
N ALA A 255 -5.57 4.14 7.42
CA ALA A 255 -4.53 3.28 7.96
C ALA A 255 -4.51 3.28 9.48
N LEU A 256 -4.69 2.10 10.06
CA LEU A 256 -4.45 1.85 11.47
C LEU A 256 -2.94 1.73 11.72
N GLY A 257 -2.46 2.39 12.76
CA GLY A 257 -1.10 2.21 13.26
C GLY A 257 -0.92 2.73 14.66
N ALA A 258 0.33 2.72 15.13
CA ALA A 258 0.69 3.17 16.47
C ALA A 258 -0.13 2.52 17.62
N VAL A 259 -0.65 1.31 17.38
CA VAL A 259 -1.39 0.53 18.38
C VAL A 259 -0.41 0.05 19.44
N ARG A 260 -0.58 0.52 20.67
CA ARG A 260 0.24 0.11 21.81
C ARG A 260 -0.61 0.12 23.07
N VAL A 261 -0.34 -0.84 23.95
CA VAL A 261 -0.89 -0.88 25.30
C VAL A 261 0.28 -1.07 26.26
N ASP A 262 0.32 -0.26 27.31
CA ASP A 262 1.25 -0.39 28.43
C ASP A 262 1.26 -1.86 28.90
N PRO A 263 2.44 -2.51 28.99
CA PRO A 263 2.59 -3.84 29.56
C PRO A 263 1.74 -4.13 30.81
N LYS A 264 1.62 -3.18 31.75
CA LYS A 264 0.85 -3.33 33.00
C LYS A 264 -0.67 -3.38 32.79
N HIS A 265 -1.14 -2.93 31.63
CA HIS A 265 -2.55 -2.80 31.28
C HIS A 265 -2.98 -3.78 30.17
N ARG A 266 -2.10 -4.69 29.76
CA ARG A 266 -2.41 -5.71 28.73
C ARG A 266 -3.45 -6.72 29.20
N ARG A 267 -4.04 -7.43 28.23
CA ARG A 267 -5.05 -8.48 28.42
C ARG A 267 -6.37 -8.02 29.05
N LYS A 268 -6.63 -6.71 29.05
CA LYS A 268 -7.87 -6.07 29.53
C LYS A 268 -8.79 -5.58 28.40
N GLY A 269 -8.65 -6.08 27.18
CA GLY A 269 -9.47 -5.63 26.03
C GLY A 269 -9.10 -4.27 25.42
N ILE A 270 -8.16 -3.51 26.01
CA ILE A 270 -7.80 -2.15 25.57
C ILE A 270 -7.43 -2.06 24.08
N ALA A 271 -6.55 -2.93 23.60
CA ALA A 271 -6.14 -2.92 22.19
C ALA A 271 -7.32 -3.16 21.25
N ARG A 272 -8.23 -4.08 21.61
CA ARG A 272 -9.46 -4.34 20.86
C ARG A 272 -10.32 -3.09 20.80
N ALA A 273 -10.62 -2.47 21.94
CA ALA A 273 -11.44 -1.28 22.01
C ALA A 273 -10.87 -0.11 21.18
N LEU A 274 -9.55 0.09 21.21
CA LEU A 274 -8.88 1.10 20.39
C LEU A 274 -9.03 0.84 18.89
N VAL A 275 -8.88 -0.42 18.45
CA VAL A 275 -9.00 -0.78 17.03
C VAL A 275 -10.45 -0.69 16.56
N GLU A 276 -11.41 -1.18 17.35
CA GLU A 276 -12.85 -1.05 17.08
C GLU A 276 -13.23 0.43 16.97
N ARG A 277 -12.74 1.26 17.90
CA ARG A 277 -12.99 2.71 17.83
C ARG A 277 -12.36 3.34 16.59
N ALA A 278 -11.15 2.93 16.21
CA ALA A 278 -10.51 3.42 14.99
C ALA A 278 -11.29 3.02 13.72
N ILE A 279 -11.82 1.80 13.65
CA ILE A 279 -12.70 1.35 12.55
C ILE A 279 -13.92 2.27 12.44
N ASN A 280 -14.61 2.51 13.56
CA ASN A 280 -15.80 3.36 13.57
C ASN A 280 -15.47 4.81 13.16
N VAL A 281 -14.35 5.37 13.64
CA VAL A 281 -13.89 6.70 13.23
C VAL A 281 -13.64 6.78 11.72
N ALA A 282 -13.08 5.73 11.11
CA ALA A 282 -12.87 5.71 9.67
C ALA A 282 -14.18 5.63 8.88
N GLN A 283 -15.14 4.84 9.33
CA GLN A 283 -16.46 4.77 8.69
C GLN A 283 -17.22 6.09 8.81
N ASP A 284 -17.19 6.72 9.98
CA ASP A 284 -17.82 8.03 10.22
C ASP A 284 -17.22 9.12 9.31
N GLN A 285 -15.93 9.01 8.96
CA GLN A 285 -15.27 9.91 8.01
C GLN A 285 -15.44 9.50 6.53
N GLY A 286 -16.21 8.45 6.25
CA GLY A 286 -16.50 8.00 4.89
C GLY A 286 -15.36 7.26 4.21
N PHE A 287 -14.43 6.67 4.97
CA PHE A 287 -13.35 5.84 4.45
C PHE A 287 -13.75 4.36 4.49
N PRO A 288 -14.17 3.78 3.34
CA PRO A 288 -14.79 2.45 3.32
C PRO A 288 -13.80 1.30 3.46
N PHE A 289 -12.50 1.58 3.36
CA PHE A 289 -11.44 0.58 3.41
C PHE A 289 -10.40 0.98 4.45
N MET A 290 -9.96 0.02 5.25
CA MET A 290 -8.88 0.21 6.20
C MET A 290 -7.74 -0.76 5.88
N LEU A 291 -6.51 -0.27 5.99
CA LEU A 291 -5.31 -1.08 5.92
C LEU A 291 -4.53 -1.00 7.24
N LEU A 292 -3.72 -2.00 7.49
CA LEU A 292 -2.66 -1.95 8.49
C LEU A 292 -1.46 -2.72 7.98
N GLN A 293 -0.32 -2.43 8.59
CA GLN A 293 0.94 -3.11 8.34
C GLN A 293 1.48 -3.62 9.66
N VAL A 294 1.61 -4.94 9.77
CA VAL A 294 2.03 -5.63 10.99
C VAL A 294 3.18 -6.58 10.67
N ASP A 295 4.14 -6.67 11.59
CA ASP A 295 5.20 -7.67 11.51
C ASP A 295 4.59 -9.07 11.47
N CYS A 296 5.04 -9.92 10.54
CA CYS A 296 4.58 -11.29 10.38
C CYS A 296 4.76 -12.13 11.66
N ASP A 297 5.74 -11.78 12.50
CA ASP A 297 6.00 -12.48 13.76
C ASP A 297 5.12 -11.98 14.93
N ASN A 298 4.35 -10.90 14.73
CA ASN A 298 3.45 -10.36 15.75
C ASN A 298 2.09 -11.09 15.75
N HIS A 299 2.13 -12.40 16.03
CA HIS A 299 0.96 -13.28 16.03
C HIS A 299 -0.17 -12.76 16.94
N ALA A 300 0.16 -12.17 18.09
CA ALA A 300 -0.85 -11.63 19.01
C ALA A 300 -1.64 -10.46 18.39
N ALA A 301 -0.98 -9.57 17.66
CA ALA A 301 -1.66 -8.48 16.95
C ALA A 301 -2.42 -9.00 15.74
N ILE A 302 -1.85 -9.94 14.98
CA ILE A 302 -2.51 -10.56 13.82
C ILE A 302 -3.83 -11.21 14.24
N THR A 303 -3.84 -12.06 15.28
CA THR A 303 -5.07 -12.69 15.79
C THR A 303 -6.12 -11.66 16.22
N LEU A 304 -5.69 -10.54 16.82
CA LEU A 304 -6.60 -9.44 17.14
C LEU A 304 -7.22 -8.85 15.87
N TYR A 305 -6.41 -8.53 14.86
CA TYR A 305 -6.89 -7.93 13.62
C TYR A 305 -7.81 -8.87 12.83
N GLU A 306 -7.48 -10.16 12.74
CA GLU A 306 -8.34 -11.16 12.09
C GLU A 306 -9.71 -11.24 12.75
N SER A 307 -9.76 -11.23 14.09
CA SER A 307 -11.02 -11.25 14.83
C SER A 307 -11.88 -9.98 14.64
N LEU A 308 -11.30 -8.93 14.06
CA LEU A 308 -11.95 -7.66 13.71
C LEU A 308 -12.23 -7.56 12.19
N GLY A 309 -12.10 -8.68 11.47
CA GLY A 309 -12.40 -8.79 10.05
C GLY A 309 -11.35 -8.17 9.13
N PHE A 310 -10.12 -7.98 9.61
CA PHE A 310 -8.99 -7.78 8.71
C PHE A 310 -8.57 -9.12 8.09
N THR A 311 -8.19 -9.10 6.82
CA THR A 311 -7.64 -10.25 6.11
C THR A 311 -6.28 -9.91 5.54
N HIS A 312 -5.40 -10.90 5.45
CA HIS A 312 -4.13 -10.76 4.77
C HIS A 312 -4.35 -10.42 3.28
N HIS A 313 -3.74 -9.32 2.80
CA HIS A 313 -3.80 -8.93 1.39
C HIS A 313 -2.53 -9.34 0.66
N HIS A 314 -1.39 -8.84 1.14
CA HIS A 314 -0.08 -9.09 0.54
C HIS A 314 1.03 -8.89 1.59
N ARG A 315 2.28 -9.16 1.23
CA ARG A 315 3.43 -8.94 2.10
C ARG A 315 4.32 -7.84 1.55
N ASN A 316 4.99 -7.13 2.44
CA ASN A 316 6.11 -6.25 2.13
C ASN A 316 7.34 -6.82 2.82
N ILE A 317 8.33 -7.25 2.03
CA ILE A 317 9.64 -7.60 2.57
C ILE A 317 10.56 -6.38 2.46
N TYR A 318 11.34 -6.14 3.50
CA TYR A 318 12.35 -5.09 3.50
C TYR A 318 13.72 -5.75 3.43
N LEU A 319 14.42 -5.51 2.33
CA LEU A 319 15.76 -6.02 2.11
C LEU A 319 16.78 -4.91 2.40
N SER A 320 17.89 -5.28 3.05
CA SER A 320 19.03 -4.40 3.27
C SER A 320 20.33 -5.19 3.02
N ARG A 321 21.39 -4.46 2.67
CA ARG A 321 22.77 -4.94 2.73
C ARG A 321 23.45 -4.23 3.90
N ASP A 322 24.35 -4.94 4.57
CA ASP A 322 25.06 -4.47 5.77
C ASP A 322 25.63 -3.05 5.62
#